data_AF-A0A734N5K2-F1
#
_entry.id   AF-A0A734N5K2-F1
#
_cell.length_a   1.000
_cell.length_b   1.000
_cell.length_c   1.000
_cell.angle_alpha   90.00
_cell.angle_beta   90.00
_cell.angle_gamma   90.00
#
_symmetry.space_group_name_H-M   'P 1'
#
loop_
_entity.id
_entity.type
_entity.pdbx_description
1 polymer ?
#
loop_
_entity_poly.entity_id
_entity_poly.type
_entity_poly.pdbx_seq_one_letter_code
_entity_poly.pdbx_strand_id
1 'polypeptide(L)'
;MELWVSPKECANLPGLPKTSAGVIYVAKKQGWQNRTRAGVKGGKAIEYNANSLPVEAKAALLLRQGEIETSQGYFEIARPTLEAHDYDREALWSKWDNASDSQRRLAEKWLPAVQAADEMLNQGISTKTAFATVAGHYQVSASTLRDKYYQVQKFAKPDWAAALVDGRGASRRNVHKSEFDEDAWQFLIADYLRPEKPAFRKCYERLELAAREHGWSIPSRATAFRRIQQLDEAMVVACREGEHALMHLIPAQQRTVEHLDAMQWINGDGYLHNVFVRWFNGDVIRPKTWFWQDVKTRKILGWRCDVSENIDSIRLSFMDVVTRYGIPEDFHITIDNTRGAANKWLTGGAPNRYRFKVKEDDPKGLFLLMG
;
A
#
# COMPACT_ATOMS: atom_id res chain seq x y z
N MET A 1 -43.81 16.53 38.66
CA MET A 1 -44.51 15.45 39.39
C MET A 1 -44.00 15.44 40.82
N GLU A 2 -44.87 15.28 41.82
CA GLU A 2 -44.41 15.10 43.20
C GLU A 2 -43.88 13.67 43.38
N LEU A 3 -42.59 13.51 43.68
CA LEU A 3 -41.96 12.23 43.96
C LEU A 3 -42.21 11.84 45.43
N TRP A 4 -42.73 10.64 45.66
CA TRP A 4 -43.04 10.12 46.99
C TRP A 4 -42.27 8.83 47.25
N VAL A 5 -41.59 8.77 48.40
CA VAL A 5 -40.63 7.71 48.73
C VAL A 5 -40.98 7.07 50.07
N SER A 6 -40.78 5.76 50.17
CA SER A 6 -41.08 4.99 51.38
C SER A 6 -39.96 5.08 52.42
N PRO A 7 -40.27 4.89 53.72
CA PRO A 7 -39.24 4.88 54.78
C PRO A 7 -38.14 3.84 54.56
N LYS A 8 -38.43 2.76 53.81
CA LYS A 8 -37.47 1.71 53.47
C LYS A 8 -36.49 2.16 52.37
N GLU A 9 -36.95 2.95 51.41
CA GLU A 9 -36.12 3.51 50.33
C GLU A 9 -35.22 4.65 50.84
N CYS A 10 -35.66 5.35 51.88
CA CYS A 10 -34.86 6.38 52.56
C CYS A 10 -33.83 5.83 53.55
N ALA A 11 -33.97 4.57 53.97
CA ALA A 11 -33.05 3.96 54.93
C ALA A 11 -31.65 3.85 54.32
N ASN A 12 -30.63 4.22 55.10
CA ASN A 12 -29.22 4.19 54.68
C ASN A 12 -28.83 5.24 53.61
N LEU A 13 -29.66 6.27 53.37
CA LEU A 13 -29.24 7.44 52.60
C LEU A 13 -28.32 8.35 53.46
N PRO A 14 -27.38 9.09 52.84
CA PRO A 14 -26.53 10.05 53.54
C PRO A 14 -27.38 11.05 54.34
N GLY A 15 -27.07 11.21 55.63
CA GLY A 15 -27.82 12.09 56.53
C GLY A 15 -29.09 11.47 57.15
N LEU A 16 -29.43 10.23 56.81
CA LEU A 16 -30.60 9.52 57.37
C LEU A 16 -30.23 8.26 58.18
N PRO A 17 -31.09 7.84 59.12
CA PRO A 17 -30.88 6.61 59.88
C PRO A 17 -30.84 5.35 59.01
N LYS A 18 -30.11 4.34 59.47
CA LYS A 18 -29.96 3.05 58.78
C LYS A 18 -31.23 2.17 58.82
N THR A 19 -32.20 2.51 59.66
CA THR A 19 -33.44 1.73 59.84
C THR A 19 -34.66 2.56 59.47
N SER A 20 -35.67 1.91 58.89
CA SER A 20 -36.94 2.55 58.51
C SER A 20 -37.65 3.20 59.71
N ALA A 21 -37.56 2.59 60.90
CA ALA A 21 -38.10 3.16 62.14
C ALA A 21 -37.40 4.47 62.53
N GLY A 22 -36.08 4.56 62.34
CA GLY A 22 -35.32 5.79 62.56
C GLY A 22 -35.70 6.89 61.58
N VAL A 23 -35.91 6.54 60.31
CA VAL A 23 -36.40 7.49 59.28
C VAL A 23 -37.77 8.06 59.65
N ILE A 24 -38.71 7.22 60.11
CA ILE A 24 -40.05 7.68 60.54
C ILE A 24 -39.94 8.66 61.72
N TYR A 25 -39.02 8.42 62.67
CA TYR A 25 -38.80 9.32 63.80
C TYR A 25 -38.26 10.69 63.34
N VAL A 26 -37.26 10.70 62.45
CA VAL A 26 -36.68 11.93 61.89
C VAL A 26 -37.73 12.70 61.08
N ALA A 27 -38.51 11.99 60.25
CA ALA A 27 -39.57 12.59 59.45
C ALA A 27 -40.67 13.25 60.29
N LYS A 28 -41.05 12.64 61.42
CA LYS A 28 -41.98 13.25 62.39
C LYS A 28 -41.37 14.47 63.08
N LYS A 29 -40.10 14.38 63.51
CA LYS A 29 -39.39 15.47 64.20
C LYS A 29 -39.20 16.70 63.29
N GLN A 30 -38.98 16.48 62.00
CA GLN A 30 -38.73 17.52 61.01
C GLN A 30 -39.99 17.91 60.20
N GLY A 31 -41.16 17.35 60.53
CA GLY A 31 -42.43 17.73 59.91
C GLY A 31 -42.53 17.42 58.42
N TRP A 32 -41.95 16.30 57.95
CA TRP A 32 -41.95 15.97 56.52
C TRP A 32 -43.38 15.76 55.99
N GLN A 33 -43.61 16.27 54.78
CA GLN A 33 -44.88 16.09 54.09
C GLN A 33 -45.07 14.60 53.80
N ASN A 34 -46.17 14.05 54.27
CA ASN A 34 -46.46 12.62 54.19
C ASN A 34 -47.85 12.35 53.62
N ARG A 35 -48.01 11.20 52.96
CA ARG A 35 -49.30 10.70 52.48
C ARG A 35 -49.45 9.23 52.81
N THR A 36 -50.69 8.77 52.94
CA THR A 36 -51.00 7.34 53.05
C THR A 36 -51.13 6.73 51.66
N ARG A 37 -50.43 5.62 51.40
CA ARG A 37 -50.55 4.87 50.14
C ARG A 37 -51.85 4.07 50.16
N ALA A 38 -52.77 4.36 49.24
CA ALA A 38 -54.00 3.59 49.08
C ALA A 38 -53.72 2.20 48.46
N GLY A 39 -54.39 1.15 48.94
CA GLY A 39 -54.38 -0.19 48.32
C GLY A 39 -53.49 -1.28 48.96
N VAL A 40 -52.92 -1.06 50.16
CA VAL A 40 -52.11 -2.08 50.86
C VAL A 40 -52.94 -2.75 51.97
N LYS A 41 -53.00 -4.10 52.02
CA LYS A 41 -53.62 -4.88 53.11
C LYS A 41 -53.07 -4.40 54.47
N GLY A 42 -53.89 -3.72 55.26
CA GLY A 42 -53.53 -3.20 56.59
C GLY A 42 -53.45 -1.66 56.72
N GLY A 43 -53.71 -0.89 55.67
CA GLY A 43 -54.13 0.53 55.76
C GLY A 43 -53.16 1.56 56.36
N LYS A 44 -51.88 1.23 56.60
CA LYS A 44 -50.93 2.12 57.30
C LYS A 44 -49.55 2.26 56.64
N ALA A 45 -49.47 2.22 55.31
CA ALA A 45 -48.22 2.53 54.61
C ALA A 45 -48.11 4.04 54.35
N ILE A 46 -47.12 4.70 54.96
CA ILE A 46 -46.85 6.14 54.84
C ILE A 46 -45.69 6.35 53.86
N GLU A 47 -45.83 7.30 52.95
CA GLU A 47 -44.77 7.80 52.07
C GLU A 47 -44.46 9.26 52.39
N TYR A 48 -43.23 9.68 52.12
CA TYR A 48 -42.77 11.05 52.31
C TYR A 48 -42.46 11.71 50.96
N ASN A 49 -42.75 13.01 50.84
CA ASN A 49 -42.42 13.77 49.65
C ASN A 49 -40.89 13.97 49.57
N ALA A 50 -40.29 13.70 48.41
CA ALA A 50 -38.86 13.82 48.16
C ALA A 50 -38.29 15.22 48.48
N ASN A 51 -39.12 16.27 48.40
CA ASN A 51 -38.74 17.65 48.74
C ASN A 51 -38.56 17.90 50.24
N SER A 52 -39.11 17.03 51.09
CA SER A 52 -38.94 17.13 52.54
C SER A 52 -37.65 16.47 53.05
N LEU A 53 -36.90 15.76 52.19
CA LEU A 53 -35.65 15.10 52.59
C LEU A 53 -34.51 16.11 52.73
N PRO A 54 -33.51 15.84 53.60
CA PRO A 54 -32.25 16.58 53.63
C PRO A 54 -31.58 16.60 52.26
N VAL A 55 -30.88 17.69 51.96
CA VAL A 55 -30.27 17.95 50.64
C VAL A 55 -29.35 16.80 50.20
N GLU A 56 -28.60 16.23 51.15
CA GLU A 56 -27.68 15.11 50.92
C GLU A 56 -28.42 13.80 50.59
N ALA A 57 -29.54 13.55 51.28
CA ALA A 57 -30.39 12.38 51.04
C ALA A 57 -31.14 12.49 49.72
N LYS A 58 -31.64 13.70 49.40
CA LYS A 58 -32.32 14.01 48.13
C LYS A 58 -31.36 13.85 46.95
N ALA A 59 -30.15 14.39 47.04
CA ALA A 59 -29.12 14.24 46.00
C ALA A 59 -28.76 12.77 45.75
N ALA A 60 -28.60 11.96 46.81
CA ALA A 60 -28.31 10.54 46.69
C ALA A 60 -29.47 9.73 46.06
N LEU A 61 -30.71 10.12 46.34
CA LEU A 61 -31.91 9.47 45.78
C LEU A 61 -32.07 9.77 44.29
N LEU A 62 -31.87 11.04 43.90
CA LEU A 62 -31.88 11.51 42.52
C LEU A 62 -30.77 10.86 41.67
N LEU A 63 -29.55 10.79 42.19
CA LEU A 63 -28.43 10.04 41.57
C LEU A 63 -28.75 8.56 41.33
N ARG A 64 -29.52 7.94 42.23
CA ARG A 64 -29.92 6.52 42.14
C ARG A 64 -31.01 6.28 41.10
N GLN A 65 -31.89 7.26 40.91
CA GLN A 65 -32.96 7.24 39.91
C GLN A 65 -32.51 7.75 38.54
N GLY A 66 -31.30 8.31 38.45
CA GLY A 66 -30.75 8.80 37.19
C GLY A 66 -31.32 10.16 36.78
N GLU A 67 -31.76 10.99 37.73
CA GLU A 67 -32.28 12.34 37.47
C GLU A 67 -31.51 13.37 38.31
N ILE A 68 -31.37 14.62 37.83
CA ILE A 68 -30.80 15.74 38.58
C ILE A 68 -31.81 16.89 38.53
N GLU A 69 -32.22 17.38 39.69
CA GLU A 69 -33.09 18.55 39.76
C GLU A 69 -32.27 19.84 39.75
N THR A 70 -32.67 20.78 38.89
CA THR A 70 -32.11 22.12 38.78
C THR A 70 -33.22 23.16 38.88
N SER A 71 -32.85 24.45 38.93
CA SER A 71 -33.80 25.58 38.89
C SER A 71 -34.71 25.61 37.64
N GLN A 72 -34.45 24.77 36.64
CA GLN A 72 -35.22 24.66 35.40
C GLN A 72 -35.98 23.33 35.27
N GLY A 73 -35.95 22.47 36.30
CA GLY A 73 -36.66 21.18 36.33
C GLY A 73 -35.74 19.97 36.50
N TYR A 74 -36.29 18.78 36.27
CA TYR A 74 -35.60 17.49 36.36
C TYR A 74 -34.93 17.18 35.02
N PHE A 75 -33.62 16.93 35.04
CA PHE A 75 -32.86 16.44 33.91
C PHE A 75 -32.55 14.96 34.09
N GLU A 76 -32.85 14.14 33.08
CA GLU A 76 -32.37 12.76 33.02
C GLU A 76 -30.83 12.77 32.87
N ILE A 77 -30.13 12.02 33.70
CA ILE A 77 -28.69 11.78 33.59
C ILE A 77 -28.52 10.86 32.38
N ALA A 78 -28.30 11.47 31.22
CA ALA A 78 -27.87 10.75 30.03
C ALA A 78 -26.58 9.99 30.35
N ARG A 79 -26.68 8.68 30.54
CA ARG A 79 -25.54 7.77 30.46
C ARG A 79 -25.41 7.42 28.98
N PRO A 80 -24.47 8.02 28.23
CA PRO A 80 -24.29 7.67 26.83
C PRO A 80 -23.91 6.19 26.76
N THR A 81 -24.88 5.35 26.42
CA THR A 81 -24.64 4.02 25.89
C THR A 81 -24.21 4.27 24.45
N LEU A 82 -22.90 4.37 24.26
CA LEU A 82 -22.32 4.52 22.93
C LEU A 82 -22.52 3.20 22.19
N GLU A 83 -23.59 3.12 21.41
CA GLU A 83 -23.67 2.18 20.29
C GLU A 83 -22.41 2.41 19.43
N ALA A 84 -21.66 1.35 19.16
CA ALA A 84 -20.48 1.42 18.29
C ALA A 84 -20.95 1.93 16.93
N HIS A 85 -20.71 3.21 16.64
CA HIS A 85 -21.10 3.81 15.38
C HIS A 85 -20.48 3.02 14.23
N ASP A 86 -21.24 2.89 13.16
CA ASP A 86 -20.82 2.29 11.89
C ASP A 86 -19.77 3.22 11.24
N TYR A 87 -18.49 3.05 11.59
CA TYR A 87 -17.39 3.78 10.97
C TYR A 87 -16.65 2.88 9.98
N ASP A 88 -16.23 3.48 8.88
CA ASP A 88 -15.42 2.78 7.88
C ASP A 88 -14.03 2.46 8.44
N ARG A 89 -13.87 1.20 8.83
CA ARG A 89 -12.60 0.65 9.33
C ARG A 89 -11.53 0.66 8.24
N GLU A 90 -11.88 0.46 6.97
CA GLU A 90 -10.90 0.41 5.89
C GLU A 90 -10.24 1.78 5.67
N ALA A 91 -11.04 2.86 5.68
CA ALA A 91 -10.51 4.22 5.62
C ALA A 91 -9.64 4.55 6.85
N LEU A 92 -10.04 4.12 8.04
CA LEU A 92 -9.28 4.35 9.28
C LEU A 92 -7.94 3.59 9.28
N TRP A 93 -7.93 2.33 8.84
CA TRP A 93 -6.71 1.53 8.73
C TRP A 93 -5.82 1.96 7.57
N SER A 94 -6.39 2.46 6.48
CA SER A 94 -5.63 3.11 5.41
C SER A 94 -4.90 4.36 5.92
N LYS A 95 -5.51 5.12 6.83
CA LYS A 95 -4.85 6.25 7.49
C LYS A 95 -3.69 5.80 8.38
N TRP A 96 -3.83 4.66 9.07
CA TRP A 96 -2.74 4.05 9.83
C TRP A 96 -1.59 3.59 8.94
N ASP A 97 -1.89 2.91 7.83
CA ASP A 97 -0.89 2.38 6.90
C ASP A 97 -0.09 3.50 6.22
N ASN A 98 -0.77 4.58 5.82
CA ASN A 98 -0.14 5.77 5.25
C ASN A 98 0.59 6.65 6.28
N ALA A 99 0.54 6.32 7.57
CA ALA A 99 1.19 7.11 8.61
C ALA A 99 2.70 6.89 8.65
N SER A 100 3.46 7.94 8.91
CA SER A 100 4.91 7.86 9.16
C SER A 100 5.20 7.00 10.40
N ASP A 101 6.37 6.36 10.44
CA ASP A 101 6.90 5.67 11.63
C ASP A 101 6.84 6.52 12.89
N SER A 102 7.12 7.82 12.77
CA SER A 102 7.03 8.77 13.88
C SER A 102 5.61 8.89 14.45
N GLN A 103 4.59 8.88 13.58
CA GLN A 103 3.18 8.95 13.96
C GLN A 103 2.70 7.62 14.56
N ARG A 104 3.15 6.49 14.01
CA ARG A 104 2.86 5.15 14.55
C ARG A 104 3.45 4.97 15.95
N ARG A 105 4.71 5.36 16.15
CA ARG A 105 5.37 5.38 17.48
C ARG A 105 4.66 6.29 18.48
N LEU A 106 4.17 7.45 18.02
CA LEU A 106 3.39 8.33 18.88
C LEU A 106 2.07 7.67 19.30
N ALA A 107 1.33 7.08 18.37
CA ALA A 107 0.11 6.36 18.68
C ALA A 107 0.36 5.19 19.64
N GLU A 108 1.43 4.42 19.42
CA GLU A 108 1.88 3.33 20.30
C GLU A 108 2.22 3.82 21.71
N LYS A 109 2.85 5.00 21.86
CA LYS A 109 3.11 5.62 23.17
C LYS A 109 1.82 6.01 23.90
N TRP A 110 0.80 6.48 23.18
CA TRP A 110 -0.45 6.95 23.78
C TRP A 110 -1.44 5.81 24.10
N LEU A 111 -1.41 4.72 23.34
CA LEU A 111 -2.34 3.60 23.50
C LEU A 111 -2.37 3.01 24.92
N PRO A 112 -1.24 2.68 25.58
CA PRO A 112 -1.28 2.09 26.92
C PRO A 112 -1.81 3.08 27.98
N ALA A 113 -1.55 4.38 27.83
CA ALA A 113 -2.10 5.39 28.74
C ALA A 113 -3.63 5.49 28.63
N VAL A 114 -4.16 5.39 27.41
CA VAL A 114 -5.61 5.40 27.17
C VAL A 114 -6.28 4.12 27.66
N GLN A 115 -5.64 2.96 27.47
CA GLN A 115 -6.12 1.68 27.98
C GLN A 115 -6.12 1.64 29.52
N ALA A 116 -5.06 2.11 30.18
CA ALA A 116 -5.01 2.21 31.65
C ALA A 116 -6.11 3.13 32.21
N ALA A 117 -6.40 4.24 31.51
CA ALA A 117 -7.52 5.12 31.89
C ALA A 117 -8.88 4.42 31.76
N ASP A 118 -9.10 3.62 30.70
CA ASP A 118 -10.32 2.81 30.51
C ASP A 118 -10.50 1.81 31.67
N GLU A 119 -9.45 1.11 32.06
CA GLU A 119 -9.50 0.13 33.17
C GLU A 119 -9.88 0.78 34.51
N MET A 120 -9.28 1.93 34.84
CA MET A 120 -9.60 2.65 36.08
C MET A 120 -11.05 3.14 36.10
N LEU A 121 -11.57 3.62 34.96
CA LEU A 121 -12.96 4.06 34.84
C LEU A 121 -13.94 2.89 34.95
N ASN A 122 -13.61 1.73 34.36
CA ASN A 122 -14.42 0.51 34.47
C ASN A 122 -14.51 -0.03 35.91
N GLN A 123 -13.49 0.22 36.74
CA GLN A 123 -13.50 -0.10 38.17
C GLN A 123 -14.30 0.91 39.02
N GLY A 124 -14.90 1.93 38.41
CA GLY A 124 -15.68 2.96 39.10
C GLY A 124 -14.84 4.02 39.81
N ILE A 125 -13.55 4.13 39.48
CA ILE A 125 -12.69 5.22 39.99
C ILE A 125 -13.15 6.53 39.36
N SER A 126 -13.22 7.60 40.18
CA SER A 126 -13.60 8.93 39.71
C SER A 126 -12.71 9.41 38.58
N THR A 127 -13.30 10.03 37.55
CA THR A 127 -12.60 10.56 36.36
C THR A 127 -11.41 11.44 36.73
N LYS A 128 -11.57 12.30 37.75
CA LYS A 128 -10.48 13.17 38.23
C LYS A 128 -9.28 12.37 38.73
N THR A 129 -9.52 11.32 39.51
CA THR A 129 -8.47 10.47 40.07
C THR A 129 -7.83 9.62 38.98
N ALA A 130 -8.62 8.97 38.12
CA ALA A 130 -8.12 8.13 37.04
C ALA A 130 -7.17 8.89 36.10
N PHE A 131 -7.60 10.04 35.57
CA PHE A 131 -6.75 10.81 34.66
C PHE A 131 -5.53 11.42 35.35
N ALA A 132 -5.64 11.84 36.62
CA ALA A 132 -4.50 12.37 37.38
C ALA A 132 -3.44 11.29 37.66
N THR A 133 -3.86 10.09 38.04
CA THR A 133 -2.98 8.95 38.31
C THR A 133 -2.24 8.53 37.03
N VAL A 134 -2.96 8.31 35.93
CA VAL A 134 -2.34 7.91 34.65
C VAL A 134 -1.42 9.01 34.11
N ALA A 135 -1.82 10.28 34.20
CA ALA A 135 -0.99 11.41 33.82
C ALA A 135 0.35 11.45 34.57
N GLY A 136 0.33 11.18 35.88
CA GLY A 136 1.53 11.11 36.71
C GLY A 136 2.47 9.97 36.30
N HIS A 137 1.94 8.77 36.07
CA HIS A 137 2.75 7.61 35.69
C HIS A 137 3.34 7.69 34.27
N TYR A 138 2.54 8.12 33.29
CA TYR A 138 2.94 8.15 31.88
C TYR A 138 3.56 9.48 31.44
N GLN A 139 3.71 10.46 32.34
CA GLN A 139 4.21 11.80 32.07
C GLN A 139 3.47 12.48 30.91
N VAL A 140 2.13 12.39 30.92
CA VAL A 140 1.26 13.01 29.92
C VAL A 140 0.35 14.05 30.57
N SER A 141 -0.15 15.00 29.78
CA SER A 141 -1.15 15.95 30.27
C SER A 141 -2.49 15.23 30.52
N ALA A 142 -3.02 15.34 31.74
CA ALA A 142 -4.32 14.78 32.11
C ALA A 142 -5.45 15.28 31.21
N SER A 143 -5.40 16.56 30.80
CA SER A 143 -6.37 17.15 29.88
C SER A 143 -6.29 16.49 28.49
N THR A 144 -5.08 16.35 27.94
CA THR A 144 -4.88 15.74 26.61
C THR A 144 -5.25 14.26 26.61
N LEU A 145 -4.94 13.54 27.67
CA LEU A 145 -5.33 12.14 27.84
C LEU A 145 -6.85 12.00 27.86
N ARG A 146 -7.54 12.85 28.62
CA ARG A 146 -9.00 12.88 28.67
C ARG A 146 -9.61 13.17 27.29
N ASP A 147 -9.08 14.15 26.58
CA ASP A 147 -9.59 14.52 25.25
C ASP A 147 -9.38 13.37 24.23
N LYS A 148 -8.20 12.74 24.25
CA LYS A 148 -7.90 11.56 23.43
C LYS A 148 -8.78 10.37 23.80
N TYR A 149 -9.04 10.15 25.09
CA TYR A 149 -9.93 9.09 25.55
C TYR A 149 -11.33 9.25 24.96
N TYR A 150 -11.93 10.44 25.10
CA TYR A 150 -13.26 10.72 24.53
C TYR A 150 -13.26 10.69 22.98
N GLN A 151 -12.13 11.02 22.34
CA GLN A 151 -11.98 10.87 20.90
C GLN A 151 -12.02 9.40 20.47
N VAL A 152 -11.25 8.53 21.14
CA VAL A 152 -11.17 7.10 20.76
C VAL A 152 -12.37 6.28 21.23
N GLN A 153 -13.11 6.76 22.23
CA GLN A 153 -14.29 6.08 22.79
C GLN A 153 -15.37 5.78 21.73
N LYS A 154 -15.40 6.55 20.64
CA LYS A 154 -16.31 6.36 19.50
C LYS A 154 -15.94 5.17 18.61
N PHE A 155 -14.74 4.63 18.76
CA PHE A 155 -14.18 3.55 17.95
C PHE A 155 -14.03 2.26 18.78
N ALA A 156 -14.06 1.12 18.11
CA ALA A 156 -13.78 -0.16 18.74
C ALA A 156 -12.33 -0.20 19.24
N LYS A 157 -12.11 -0.87 20.38
CA LYS A 157 -10.79 -1.04 21.01
C LYS A 157 -9.65 -1.47 20.08
N PRO A 158 -9.82 -2.43 19.14
CA PRO A 158 -8.74 -2.79 18.22
C PRO A 158 -8.31 -1.63 17.31
N ASP A 159 -9.21 -0.68 17.04
CA ASP A 159 -8.98 0.42 16.10
C ASP A 159 -8.46 1.70 16.79
N TRP A 160 -8.27 1.68 18.11
CA TRP A 160 -7.78 2.83 18.87
C TRP A 160 -6.40 3.29 18.41
N ALA A 161 -5.52 2.37 18.02
CA ALA A 161 -4.21 2.72 17.48
C ALA A 161 -4.34 3.60 16.23
N ALA A 162 -5.21 3.20 15.29
CA ALA A 162 -5.49 3.96 14.07
C ALA A 162 -6.20 5.29 14.34
N ALA A 163 -7.10 5.34 15.34
CA ALA A 163 -7.74 6.58 15.78
C ALA A 163 -6.76 7.57 16.42
N LEU A 164 -5.72 7.08 17.12
CA LEU A 164 -4.70 7.89 17.79
C LEU A 164 -3.66 8.49 16.85
N VAL A 165 -3.53 7.97 15.61
CA VAL A 165 -2.66 8.55 14.59
C VAL A 165 -3.13 9.96 14.26
N ASP A 166 -2.24 10.93 14.46
CA ASP A 166 -2.53 12.33 14.19
C ASP A 166 -2.80 12.54 12.69
N GLY A 167 -4.02 12.97 12.35
CA GLY A 167 -4.40 13.31 10.98
C GLY A 167 -3.71 14.57 10.46
N ARG A 168 -3.01 15.34 11.31
CA ARG A 168 -2.27 16.54 10.88
C ARG A 168 -1.11 16.25 9.93
N GLY A 169 -0.55 15.04 9.93
CA GLY A 169 0.42 14.60 8.93
C GLY A 169 -0.21 13.99 7.67
N ALA A 170 -1.44 13.48 7.78
CA ALA A 170 -2.24 12.95 6.66
C ALA A 170 -2.95 14.06 5.87
N SER A 171 -3.17 15.23 6.51
CA SER A 171 -3.17 16.49 5.80
C SER A 171 -1.73 16.73 5.30
N ARG A 172 -1.33 15.97 4.28
CA ARG A 172 -0.68 16.61 3.15
C ARG A 172 -1.54 17.83 2.96
N ARG A 173 -1.02 19.02 3.31
CA ARG A 173 -1.64 20.27 2.92
C ARG A 173 -2.28 19.97 1.57
N ASN A 174 -3.57 20.26 1.41
CA ASN A 174 -4.06 20.62 0.10
C ASN A 174 -3.18 21.81 -0.30
N VAL A 175 -1.93 21.52 -0.68
CA VAL A 175 -1.06 22.35 -1.46
C VAL A 175 -1.97 22.48 -2.65
N HIS A 176 -2.64 23.63 -2.72
CA HIS A 176 -3.39 24.07 -3.89
C HIS A 176 -2.71 23.41 -5.06
N LYS A 177 -3.38 22.44 -5.70
CA LYS A 177 -2.87 21.87 -6.94
C LYS A 177 -2.58 23.11 -7.76
N SER A 178 -1.30 23.45 -7.89
CA SER A 178 -0.90 24.73 -8.45
C SER A 178 -1.57 24.78 -9.80
N GLU A 179 -2.47 25.74 -9.97
CA GLU A 179 -3.20 25.93 -11.22
C GLU A 179 -2.13 26.00 -12.30
N PHE A 180 -2.16 24.97 -13.15
CA PHE A 180 -1.26 24.81 -14.25
C PHE A 180 -2.19 25.00 -15.43
N ASP A 181 -2.01 26.08 -16.18
CA ASP A 181 -2.77 26.26 -17.41
C ASP A 181 -2.59 25.02 -18.29
N GLU A 182 -3.70 24.47 -18.78
CA GLU A 182 -3.67 23.22 -19.53
C GLU A 182 -2.81 23.34 -20.78
N ASP A 183 -2.83 24.51 -21.44
CA ASP A 183 -1.99 24.82 -22.60
C ASP A 183 -0.50 24.78 -22.28
N ALA A 184 -0.10 25.35 -21.14
CA ALA A 184 1.28 25.32 -20.68
C ALA A 184 1.73 23.88 -20.36
N TRP A 185 0.83 23.06 -19.79
CA TRP A 185 1.13 21.67 -19.49
C TRP A 185 1.30 20.85 -20.77
N GLN A 186 0.40 21.03 -21.73
CA GLN A 186 0.48 20.37 -23.04
C GLN A 186 1.75 20.78 -23.79
N PHE A 187 2.13 22.06 -23.76
CA PHE A 187 3.37 22.55 -24.34
C PHE A 187 4.61 21.86 -23.74
N LEU A 188 4.67 21.75 -22.41
CA LEU A 188 5.77 21.09 -21.71
C LEU A 188 5.87 19.60 -22.06
N ILE A 189 4.73 18.90 -22.07
CA ILE A 189 4.65 17.48 -22.42
C ILE A 189 5.08 17.25 -23.86
N ALA A 190 4.58 18.07 -24.79
CA ALA A 190 4.91 17.97 -26.20
C ALA A 190 6.42 18.20 -26.47
N ASP A 191 7.09 19.10 -25.74
CA ASP A 191 8.54 19.31 -25.87
C ASP A 191 9.34 18.17 -25.19
N TYR A 192 8.88 17.67 -24.04
CA TYR A 192 9.57 16.61 -23.29
C TYR A 192 9.54 15.25 -23.98
N LEU A 193 8.41 14.92 -24.62
CA LEU A 193 8.18 13.64 -25.31
C LEU A 193 8.79 13.59 -26.72
N ARG A 194 9.53 14.61 -27.15
CA ARG A 194 10.23 14.56 -28.45
C ARG A 194 11.36 13.52 -28.44
N PRO A 195 11.63 12.85 -29.59
CA PRO A 195 12.75 11.91 -29.74
C PRO A 195 14.13 12.55 -29.47
N GLU A 196 14.26 13.87 -29.62
CA GLU A 196 15.49 14.61 -29.28
C GLU A 196 15.90 14.48 -27.80
N LYS A 197 14.96 14.03 -26.93
CA LYS A 197 15.19 13.83 -25.49
C LYS A 197 15.80 15.08 -24.82
N PRO A 198 15.25 16.29 -25.03
CA PRO A 198 15.79 17.50 -24.42
C PRO A 198 15.80 17.39 -22.89
N ALA A 199 16.79 18.02 -22.26
CA ALA A 199 16.89 18.05 -20.80
C ALA A 199 15.67 18.77 -20.22
N PHE A 200 15.07 18.23 -19.15
CA PHE A 200 13.87 18.80 -18.52
C PHE A 200 14.02 20.29 -18.20
N ARG A 201 15.20 20.71 -17.72
CA ARG A 201 15.53 22.11 -17.43
C ARG A 201 15.37 23.00 -18.68
N LYS A 202 15.79 22.53 -19.85
CA LYS A 202 15.70 23.27 -21.11
C LYS A 202 14.25 23.36 -21.61
N CYS A 203 13.49 22.27 -21.51
CA CYS A 203 12.05 22.30 -21.79
C CYS A 203 11.33 23.31 -20.89
N TYR A 204 11.72 23.37 -19.61
CA TYR A 204 11.15 24.31 -18.66
C TYR A 204 11.53 25.77 -18.96
N GLU A 205 12.79 26.03 -19.33
CA GLU A 205 13.23 27.37 -19.77
C GLU A 205 12.45 27.84 -21.01
N ARG A 206 12.15 26.93 -21.95
CA ARG A 206 11.28 27.22 -23.12
C ARG A 206 9.82 27.47 -22.70
N LEU A 207 9.32 26.69 -21.74
CA LEU A 207 7.99 26.89 -21.17
C LEU A 207 7.88 28.25 -20.48
N GLU A 208 8.89 28.70 -19.74
CA GLU A 208 8.93 30.03 -19.11
C GLU A 208 8.83 31.16 -20.15
N LEU A 209 9.48 30.99 -21.31
CA LEU A 209 9.41 31.95 -22.40
C LEU A 209 8.00 31.97 -23.04
N ALA A 210 7.45 30.79 -23.36
CA ALA A 210 6.11 30.67 -23.93
C ALA A 210 5.03 31.17 -22.96
N ALA A 211 5.20 30.91 -21.65
CA ALA A 211 4.32 31.40 -20.61
C ALA A 211 4.34 32.94 -20.49
N ARG A 212 5.50 33.59 -20.70
CA ARG A 212 5.57 35.07 -20.75
C ARG A 212 4.84 35.65 -21.95
N GLU A 213 4.89 34.97 -23.10
CA GLU A 213 4.21 35.42 -24.33
C GLU A 213 2.69 35.25 -24.25
N HIS A 214 2.23 34.13 -23.69
CA HIS A 214 0.80 33.78 -23.65
C HIS A 214 0.12 34.14 -22.32
N GLY A 215 0.89 34.61 -21.32
CA GLY A 215 0.37 34.94 -19.99
C GLY A 215 0.01 33.72 -19.13
N TRP A 216 0.63 32.56 -19.37
CA TRP A 216 0.34 31.33 -18.61
C TRP A 216 0.94 31.36 -17.20
N SER A 217 0.18 30.86 -16.24
CA SER A 217 0.60 30.50 -14.88
C SER A 217 1.22 29.10 -14.87
N ILE A 218 2.53 29.05 -14.64
CA ILE A 218 3.28 27.81 -14.52
C ILE A 218 3.70 27.59 -13.05
N PRO A 219 3.78 26.33 -12.58
CA PRO A 219 4.09 26.04 -11.18
C PRO A 219 5.60 26.19 -10.92
N SER A 220 6.12 25.55 -9.86
CA SER A 220 7.57 25.42 -9.70
C SER A 220 8.13 24.30 -10.59
N ARG A 221 9.41 24.42 -10.98
CA ARG A 221 10.16 23.35 -11.67
C ARG A 221 10.05 21.99 -10.98
N ALA A 222 10.15 21.97 -9.65
CA ALA A 222 10.04 20.74 -8.87
C ALA A 222 8.63 20.12 -8.95
N THR A 223 7.59 20.96 -8.96
CA THR A 223 6.20 20.51 -9.12
C THR A 223 5.96 19.95 -10.52
N ALA A 224 6.42 20.63 -11.56
CA ALA A 224 6.31 20.17 -12.94
C ALA A 224 7.07 18.85 -13.14
N PHE A 225 8.29 18.73 -12.61
CA PHE A 225 9.05 17.49 -12.68
C PHE A 225 8.35 16.33 -11.96
N ARG A 226 7.79 16.57 -10.76
CA ARG A 226 7.00 15.55 -10.07
C ARG A 226 5.78 15.10 -10.87
N ARG A 227 5.11 16.01 -11.59
CA ARG A 227 4.00 15.65 -12.48
C ARG A 227 4.46 14.82 -13.68
N ILE A 228 5.62 15.13 -14.27
CA ILE A 228 6.21 14.30 -15.33
C ILE A 228 6.48 12.87 -14.83
N GLN A 229 7.00 12.72 -13.61
CA GLN A 229 7.24 11.42 -12.99
C GLN A 229 5.95 10.64 -12.65
N GLN A 230 4.79 11.28 -12.70
CA GLN A 230 3.48 10.63 -12.54
C GLN A 230 2.88 10.17 -13.87
N LEU A 231 3.50 10.53 -15.00
CA LEU A 231 3.11 9.99 -16.30
C LEU A 231 3.46 8.50 -16.37
N ASP A 232 2.75 7.81 -17.26
CA ASP A 232 3.04 6.41 -17.56
C ASP A 232 4.45 6.27 -18.16
N GLU A 233 5.30 5.50 -17.48
CA GLU A 233 6.68 5.25 -17.87
C GLU A 233 6.75 4.61 -19.28
N ALA A 234 5.78 3.76 -19.61
CA ALA A 234 5.70 3.13 -20.93
C ALA A 234 5.50 4.17 -22.04
N MET A 235 4.64 5.19 -21.81
CA MET A 235 4.41 6.27 -22.77
C MET A 235 5.66 7.13 -22.96
N VAL A 236 6.40 7.39 -21.89
CA VAL A 236 7.65 8.16 -21.97
C VAL A 236 8.70 7.40 -22.79
N VAL A 237 8.86 6.09 -22.57
CA VAL A 237 9.80 5.25 -23.33
C VAL A 237 9.37 5.13 -24.79
N ALA A 238 8.08 4.90 -25.06
CA ALA A 238 7.54 4.81 -26.41
C ALA A 238 7.82 6.08 -27.23
N CYS A 239 7.55 7.26 -26.65
CA CYS A 239 7.75 8.53 -27.36
C CYS A 239 9.24 8.89 -27.56
N ARG A 240 10.10 8.57 -26.58
CA ARG A 240 11.50 9.04 -26.58
C ARG A 240 12.50 8.05 -27.15
N GLU A 241 12.25 6.76 -27.00
CA GLU A 241 13.20 5.68 -27.33
C GLU A 241 12.63 4.71 -28.39
N GLY A 242 11.33 4.81 -28.67
CA GLY A 242 10.65 4.06 -29.72
C GLY A 242 10.16 2.68 -29.29
N GLU A 243 9.46 2.02 -30.21
CA GLU A 243 8.79 0.73 -30.00
C GLU A 243 9.74 -0.38 -29.50
N HIS A 244 11.00 -0.37 -29.96
CA HIS A 244 11.97 -1.37 -29.54
C HIS A 244 12.35 -1.26 -28.06
N ALA A 245 12.53 -0.04 -27.56
CA ALA A 245 12.81 0.19 -26.15
C ALA A 245 11.58 -0.16 -25.29
N LEU A 246 10.37 0.11 -25.80
CA LEU A 246 9.13 -0.31 -25.17
C LEU A 246 9.04 -1.83 -25.03
N MET A 247 9.39 -2.59 -26.07
CA MET A 247 9.43 -4.07 -25.99
C MET A 247 10.42 -4.59 -24.95
N HIS A 248 11.47 -3.84 -24.61
CA HIS A 248 12.40 -4.21 -23.53
C HIS A 248 11.81 -4.03 -22.12
N LEU A 249 10.75 -3.24 -21.97
CA LEU A 249 9.97 -3.20 -20.72
C LEU A 249 9.12 -4.45 -20.54
N ILE A 250 8.81 -5.19 -21.62
CA ILE A 250 8.12 -6.47 -21.54
C ILE A 250 9.11 -7.51 -20.99
N PRO A 251 8.79 -8.17 -19.86
CA PRO A 251 9.65 -9.22 -19.32
C PRO A 251 9.89 -10.31 -20.37
N ALA A 252 11.15 -10.70 -20.56
CA ALA A 252 11.49 -11.77 -21.50
C ALA A 252 10.73 -13.06 -21.14
N GLN A 253 10.18 -13.73 -22.16
CA GLN A 253 9.48 -15.00 -21.96
C GLN A 253 10.42 -16.02 -21.33
N GLN A 254 10.15 -16.42 -20.09
CA GLN A 254 10.88 -17.48 -19.41
C GLN A 254 10.26 -18.83 -19.81
N ARG A 255 11.04 -19.67 -20.48
CA ARG A 255 10.67 -21.06 -20.77
C ARG A 255 11.37 -21.97 -19.77
N THR A 256 10.63 -22.90 -19.18
CA THR A 256 11.22 -23.93 -18.33
C THR A 256 11.91 -24.98 -19.21
N VAL A 257 13.15 -25.34 -18.85
CA VAL A 257 13.97 -26.33 -19.58
C VAL A 257 14.01 -27.67 -18.84
N GLU A 258 13.19 -27.82 -17.80
CA GLU A 258 13.24 -28.94 -16.85
C GLU A 258 12.88 -30.30 -17.48
N HIS A 259 11.94 -30.30 -18.43
CA HIS A 259 11.52 -31.50 -19.16
C HIS A 259 12.33 -31.78 -20.42
N LEU A 260 13.21 -30.86 -20.83
CA LEU A 260 14.00 -31.01 -22.04
C LEU A 260 15.16 -31.97 -21.76
N ASP A 261 15.39 -32.95 -22.61
CA ASP A 261 16.58 -33.79 -22.56
C ASP A 261 17.81 -33.12 -23.16
N ALA A 262 19.00 -33.53 -22.72
CA ALA A 262 20.23 -33.06 -23.34
C ALA A 262 20.26 -33.52 -24.80
N MET A 263 20.74 -32.66 -25.71
CA MET A 263 20.68 -32.85 -27.18
C MET A 263 19.29 -32.73 -27.81
N GLN A 264 18.19 -32.81 -27.05
CA GLN A 264 16.84 -32.73 -27.63
C GLN A 264 16.59 -31.36 -28.29
N TRP A 265 17.16 -30.28 -27.73
CA TRP A 265 17.07 -28.96 -28.34
C TRP A 265 18.42 -28.24 -28.35
N ILE A 266 18.87 -27.91 -29.55
CA ILE A 266 20.11 -27.16 -29.78
C ILE A 266 19.82 -25.79 -30.39
N ASN A 267 20.59 -24.80 -29.95
CA ASN A 267 20.58 -23.44 -30.46
C ASN A 267 21.83 -23.18 -31.31
N GLY A 268 21.62 -22.63 -32.50
CA GLY A 268 22.67 -22.19 -33.41
C GLY A 268 22.84 -20.68 -33.37
N ASP A 269 24.07 -20.22 -33.17
CA ASP A 269 24.39 -18.79 -33.17
C ASP A 269 25.74 -18.49 -33.84
N GLY A 270 25.84 -17.31 -34.43
CA GLY A 270 27.00 -16.85 -35.19
C GLY A 270 27.74 -15.72 -34.47
N TYR A 271 29.07 -15.77 -34.50
CA TYR A 271 29.91 -14.77 -33.85
C TYR A 271 30.94 -14.16 -34.81
N LEU A 272 30.97 -12.83 -34.86
CA LEU A 272 32.02 -12.06 -35.52
C LEU A 272 33.15 -11.75 -34.54
N HIS A 273 34.35 -12.29 -34.80
CA HIS A 273 35.49 -12.02 -33.92
C HIS A 273 35.97 -10.58 -34.03
N ASN A 274 36.33 -9.99 -32.89
CA ASN A 274 37.01 -8.68 -32.79
C ASN A 274 38.55 -8.84 -32.80
N VAL A 275 39.07 -9.82 -33.54
CA VAL A 275 40.50 -10.15 -33.65
C VAL A 275 40.86 -10.29 -35.13
N PHE A 276 42.00 -9.73 -35.53
CA PHE A 276 42.56 -9.94 -36.87
C PHE A 276 43.42 -11.21 -36.89
N VAL A 277 43.14 -12.09 -37.85
CA VAL A 277 43.81 -13.38 -38.01
C VAL A 277 44.28 -13.51 -39.45
N ARG A 278 45.53 -13.97 -39.62
CA ARG A 278 46.03 -14.40 -40.93
C ARG A 278 45.48 -15.80 -41.25
N TRP A 279 44.73 -15.92 -42.34
CA TRP A 279 44.08 -17.16 -42.75
C TRP A 279 44.98 -18.03 -43.65
N PHE A 280 44.52 -19.23 -43.98
CA PHE A 280 45.30 -20.21 -44.75
C PHE A 280 45.68 -19.74 -46.16
N ASN A 281 44.89 -18.84 -46.75
CA ASN A 281 45.17 -18.23 -48.06
C ASN A 281 46.15 -17.03 -47.98
N GLY A 282 46.60 -16.66 -46.78
CA GLY A 282 47.51 -15.55 -46.53
C GLY A 282 46.84 -14.23 -46.14
N ASP A 283 45.52 -14.09 -46.33
CA ASP A 283 44.78 -12.86 -46.06
C ASP A 283 44.62 -12.60 -44.57
N VAL A 284 44.63 -11.32 -44.16
CA VAL A 284 44.36 -10.92 -42.78
C VAL A 284 42.91 -10.47 -42.67
N ILE A 285 42.09 -11.26 -41.99
CA ILE A 285 40.64 -11.05 -41.89
C ILE A 285 40.17 -11.13 -40.43
N ARG A 286 38.93 -10.70 -40.20
CA ARG A 286 38.21 -10.96 -38.95
C ARG A 286 37.35 -12.20 -39.14
N PRO A 287 37.67 -13.33 -38.49
CA PRO A 287 36.98 -14.59 -38.74
C PRO A 287 35.59 -14.61 -38.11
N LYS A 288 34.71 -15.43 -38.70
CA LYS A 288 33.35 -15.65 -38.20
C LYS A 288 33.23 -17.11 -37.81
N THR A 289 32.56 -17.39 -36.70
CA THR A 289 32.38 -18.77 -36.23
C THR A 289 30.93 -19.02 -35.92
N TRP A 290 30.45 -20.18 -36.35
CA TRP A 290 29.14 -20.70 -35.99
C TRP A 290 29.29 -21.69 -34.85
N PHE A 291 28.42 -21.61 -33.85
CA PHE A 291 28.40 -22.50 -32.69
C PHE A 291 27.05 -23.20 -32.58
N TRP A 292 27.10 -24.46 -32.16
CA TRP A 292 25.92 -25.20 -31.70
C TRP A 292 26.01 -25.39 -30.18
N GLN A 293 24.98 -24.96 -29.47
CA GLN A 293 24.88 -25.06 -28.02
C GLN A 293 23.65 -25.89 -27.63
N ASP A 294 23.82 -26.81 -26.68
CA ASP A 294 22.70 -27.51 -26.04
C ASP A 294 21.92 -26.55 -25.13
N VAL A 295 20.60 -26.44 -25.31
CA VAL A 295 19.78 -25.47 -24.59
C VAL A 295 19.66 -25.84 -23.10
N LYS A 296 19.60 -27.13 -22.77
CA LYS A 296 19.49 -27.63 -21.39
C LYS A 296 20.73 -27.29 -20.56
N THR A 297 21.90 -27.72 -21.02
CA THR A 297 23.15 -27.68 -20.25
C THR A 297 24.03 -26.48 -20.56
N ARG A 298 23.72 -25.72 -21.63
CA ARG A 298 24.55 -24.62 -22.16
C ARG A 298 25.91 -25.04 -22.69
N LYS A 299 26.18 -26.34 -22.80
CA LYS A 299 27.42 -26.86 -23.37
C LYS A 299 27.49 -26.55 -24.87
N ILE A 300 28.63 -26.02 -25.32
CA ILE A 300 28.95 -25.91 -26.74
C ILE A 300 29.30 -27.31 -27.27
N LEU A 301 28.54 -27.76 -28.26
CA LEU A 301 28.61 -29.11 -28.82
C LEU A 301 29.59 -29.19 -30.00
N GLY A 302 29.64 -28.13 -30.82
CA GLY A 302 30.48 -28.05 -32.01
C GLY A 302 30.52 -26.66 -32.59
N TRP A 303 31.53 -26.39 -33.40
CA TRP A 303 31.71 -25.10 -34.06
C TRP A 303 32.52 -25.22 -35.33
N ARG A 304 32.34 -24.26 -36.25
CA ARG A 304 33.18 -24.10 -37.44
C ARG A 304 33.46 -22.63 -37.68
N CYS A 305 34.70 -22.34 -38.06
CA CYS A 305 35.21 -21.01 -38.28
C CYS A 305 35.59 -20.84 -39.76
N ASP A 306 35.20 -19.71 -40.34
CA ASP A 306 35.50 -19.38 -41.73
C ASP A 306 35.68 -17.86 -41.92
N VAL A 307 36.10 -17.46 -43.12
CA VAL A 307 36.40 -16.07 -43.49
C VAL A 307 35.17 -15.15 -43.49
N SER A 308 33.99 -15.71 -43.76
CA SER A 308 32.71 -14.99 -43.85
C SER A 308 31.54 -15.83 -43.32
N GLU A 309 30.43 -15.17 -43.05
CA GLU A 309 29.15 -15.82 -42.74
C GLU A 309 28.64 -16.62 -43.95
N ASN A 310 28.47 -17.94 -43.80
CA ASN A 310 27.94 -18.82 -44.85
C ASN A 310 27.29 -20.08 -44.26
N ILE A 311 26.50 -20.77 -45.08
CA ILE A 311 25.79 -21.99 -44.66
C ILE A 311 26.74 -23.16 -44.42
N ASP A 312 27.92 -23.20 -45.06
CA ASP A 312 28.88 -24.30 -44.89
C ASP A 312 29.31 -24.45 -43.43
N SER A 313 29.58 -23.33 -42.76
CA SER A 313 29.94 -23.33 -41.34
C SER A 313 28.82 -23.91 -40.48
N ILE A 314 27.56 -23.59 -40.78
CA ILE A 314 26.38 -24.16 -40.10
C ILE A 314 26.30 -25.67 -40.35
N ARG A 315 26.37 -26.09 -41.61
CA ARG A 315 26.22 -27.48 -42.04
C ARG A 315 27.34 -28.38 -41.49
N LEU A 316 28.59 -27.95 -41.61
CA LEU A 316 29.74 -28.74 -41.18
C LEU A 316 29.83 -28.81 -39.66
N SER A 317 29.51 -27.73 -38.95
CA SER A 317 29.46 -27.77 -37.49
C SER A 317 28.29 -28.64 -37.00
N PHE A 318 27.16 -28.65 -37.70
CA PHE A 318 26.05 -29.56 -37.39
C PHE A 318 26.44 -31.02 -37.63
N MET A 319 27.12 -31.31 -38.75
CA MET A 319 27.71 -32.62 -39.01
C MET A 319 28.63 -33.06 -37.87
N ASP A 320 29.48 -32.17 -37.35
CA ASP A 320 30.35 -32.47 -36.21
C ASP A 320 29.56 -32.82 -34.94
N VAL A 321 28.39 -32.19 -34.72
CA VAL A 321 27.51 -32.44 -33.57
C VAL A 321 26.87 -33.82 -33.68
N VAL A 322 26.15 -34.10 -34.77
CA VAL A 322 25.42 -35.36 -34.95
C VAL A 322 26.37 -36.57 -35.06
N THR A 323 27.55 -36.38 -35.64
CA THR A 323 28.56 -37.45 -35.73
C THR A 323 29.13 -37.79 -34.36
N ARG A 324 29.28 -36.80 -33.46
CA ARG A 324 29.92 -36.98 -32.15
C ARG A 324 28.94 -37.47 -31.08
N TYR A 325 27.70 -36.99 -31.11
CA TYR A 325 26.73 -37.22 -30.05
C TYR A 325 25.49 -38.01 -30.50
N GLY A 326 25.37 -38.31 -31.79
CA GLY A 326 24.19 -38.96 -32.36
C GLY A 326 23.05 -37.99 -32.65
N ILE A 327 21.94 -38.55 -33.13
CA ILE A 327 20.69 -37.85 -33.43
C ILE A 327 19.65 -38.37 -32.43
N PRO A 328 19.06 -37.52 -31.57
CA PRO A 328 17.99 -37.93 -30.67
C PRO A 328 16.69 -38.22 -31.44
N GLU A 329 15.75 -38.97 -30.83
CA GLU A 329 14.46 -39.30 -31.47
C GLU A 329 13.58 -38.06 -31.71
N ASP A 330 13.68 -37.06 -30.83
CA ASP A 330 13.01 -35.77 -30.96
C ASP A 330 14.09 -34.68 -31.03
N PHE A 331 14.31 -34.11 -32.22
CA PHE A 331 15.41 -33.19 -32.45
C PHE A 331 14.96 -31.78 -32.87
N HIS A 332 15.05 -30.85 -31.93
CA HIS A 332 14.69 -29.45 -32.13
C HIS A 332 15.93 -28.62 -32.44
N ILE A 333 15.88 -27.89 -33.54
CA ILE A 333 16.95 -26.98 -33.94
C ILE A 333 16.37 -25.57 -33.98
N THR A 334 17.00 -24.64 -33.26
CA THR A 334 16.66 -23.22 -33.32
C THR A 334 17.81 -22.43 -33.90
N ILE A 335 17.48 -21.63 -34.91
CA ILE A 335 18.34 -20.58 -35.44
C ILE A 335 17.55 -19.28 -35.29
N ASP A 336 17.93 -18.44 -34.33
CA ASP A 336 17.21 -17.19 -34.10
C ASP A 336 17.46 -16.22 -35.27
N ASN A 337 16.40 -15.96 -36.05
CA ASN A 337 16.43 -14.99 -37.14
C ASN A 337 15.52 -13.79 -36.90
N THR A 338 15.12 -13.53 -35.64
CA THR A 338 14.16 -12.47 -35.28
C THR A 338 14.55 -11.08 -35.79
N ARG A 339 15.85 -10.79 -35.99
CA ARG A 339 16.35 -9.50 -36.51
C ARG A 339 17.03 -9.59 -37.88
N GLY A 340 16.87 -10.70 -38.60
CA GLY A 340 17.68 -10.97 -39.79
C GLY A 340 19.16 -11.16 -39.48
N ALA A 341 19.53 -11.37 -38.21
CA ALA A 341 20.91 -11.55 -37.77
C ALA A 341 21.54 -12.81 -38.42
N ALA A 342 20.72 -13.83 -38.66
CA ALA A 342 21.13 -15.04 -39.36
C ALA A 342 21.00 -14.92 -40.89
N ASN A 343 20.46 -13.84 -41.47
CA ASN A 343 20.25 -13.75 -42.93
C ASN A 343 21.55 -13.93 -43.74
N LYS A 344 22.66 -13.36 -43.25
CA LYS A 344 23.98 -13.54 -43.90
C LYS A 344 24.46 -14.98 -43.81
N TRP A 345 24.21 -15.64 -42.68
CA TRP A 345 24.57 -17.04 -42.44
C TRP A 345 23.71 -18.02 -43.24
N LEU A 346 22.43 -17.69 -43.45
CA LEU A 346 21.46 -18.46 -44.22
C LEU A 346 21.57 -18.23 -45.74
N THR A 347 22.57 -17.47 -46.20
CA THR A 347 22.85 -17.26 -47.62
C THR A 347 24.04 -18.10 -48.06
N GLY A 348 23.91 -18.81 -49.18
CA GLY A 348 25.00 -19.57 -49.78
C GLY A 348 26.15 -18.65 -50.20
N GLY A 349 27.39 -19.01 -49.85
CA GLY A 349 28.57 -18.26 -50.29
C GLY A 349 28.82 -18.38 -51.80
N ALA A 350 29.75 -17.57 -52.32
CA ALA A 350 30.13 -17.61 -53.73
C ALA A 350 30.48 -19.05 -54.20
N PRO A 351 30.00 -19.51 -55.37
CA PRO A 351 30.11 -20.91 -55.80
C PRO A 351 31.55 -21.35 -56.08
N ASN A 352 32.48 -20.42 -56.23
CA ASN A 352 33.90 -20.67 -56.53
C ASN A 352 34.83 -20.36 -55.34
N ARG A 353 34.30 -20.26 -54.11
CA ARG A 353 35.09 -19.92 -52.90
C ARG A 353 36.25 -20.88 -52.60
N TYR A 354 36.18 -22.12 -53.09
CA TYR A 354 37.24 -23.12 -52.97
C TYR A 354 38.03 -23.33 -54.27
N ARG A 355 38.11 -22.32 -55.13
CA ARG A 355 38.71 -22.34 -56.49
C ARG A 355 37.91 -23.17 -57.51
N PHE A 356 37.41 -24.34 -57.14
CA PHE A 356 36.49 -25.13 -57.96
C PHE A 356 35.01 -24.77 -57.69
N LYS A 357 34.12 -25.09 -58.64
CA LYS A 357 32.69 -24.80 -58.53
C LYS A 357 32.01 -25.79 -57.56
N VAL A 358 31.44 -25.27 -56.49
CA VAL A 358 30.57 -26.00 -55.56
C VAL A 358 29.19 -26.15 -56.19
N LYS A 359 28.60 -27.34 -56.10
CA LYS A 359 27.22 -27.58 -56.55
C LYS A 359 26.25 -26.88 -55.60
N GLU A 360 25.24 -26.23 -56.17
CA GLU A 360 24.17 -25.62 -55.41
C GLU A 360 23.24 -26.71 -54.86
N ASP A 361 22.95 -26.65 -53.55
CA ASP A 361 22.01 -27.53 -52.86
C ASP A 361 21.15 -26.73 -51.86
N ASP A 362 20.13 -27.36 -51.27
CA ASP A 362 19.28 -26.77 -50.24
C ASP A 362 19.53 -27.43 -48.87
N PRO A 363 20.30 -26.76 -47.99
CA PRO A 363 20.58 -27.26 -46.66
C PRO A 363 19.32 -27.47 -45.81
N LYS A 364 18.25 -26.68 -45.99
CA LYS A 364 17.03 -26.82 -45.16
C LYS A 364 16.39 -28.19 -45.34
N GLY A 365 16.32 -28.68 -46.58
CA GLY A 365 15.85 -30.04 -46.86
C GLY A 365 16.71 -31.12 -46.19
N LEU A 366 18.02 -30.91 -46.06
CA LEU A 366 18.91 -31.86 -45.38
C LEU A 366 18.68 -31.92 -43.87
N PHE A 367 18.36 -30.80 -43.22
CA PHE A 367 18.02 -30.80 -41.80
C PHE A 367 16.72 -31.57 -41.55
N LEU A 368 15.68 -31.35 -42.36
CA LEU A 368 14.39 -32.03 -42.21
C LEU A 368 14.47 -33.55 -42.48
N LEU A 369 15.40 -33.98 -43.33
CA LEU A 369 15.61 -35.40 -43.63
C LEU A 369 16.31 -36.16 -42.50
N MET A 370 16.95 -35.45 -41.56
CA MET A 370 17.71 -36.06 -40.47
C MET A 370 16.85 -36.41 -39.24
N GLY A 371 15.55 -36.07 -39.28
CA GLY A 371 14.64 -36.13 -38.13
C GLY A 371 14.46 -34.74 -37.54
#